data_AF-A0A6N0NUK1-F1
#
_entry.id   AF-A0A6N0NUK1-F1
#
_cell.length_a   1.000
_cell.length_b   1.000
_cell.length_c   1.000
_cell.angle_alpha   90.00
_cell.angle_beta   90.00
_cell.angle_gamma   90.00
#
_symmetry.space_group_name_H-M   'P 1'
#
loop_
_entity.id
_entity.type
_entity.pdbx_description
1 polymer ?
#
loop_
_entity_poly.entity_id
_entity_poly.type
_entity_poly.pdbx_seq_one_letter_code
_entity_poly.pdbx_strand_id
1 'polypeptide(L)'
;MKVKIKSLGYLKGRDSLVVIPLAESGKYVLCLNFFEDVEDGRLARFVIVEDKYGELTDVKLVEGDEVMVEAEEVKGDMDTLSKLIRIERARKSSVVPLFINVEVKDEIRGDGRGVRGYFNYVRKYGQINLQKLRGKLTLSFEEVPE
;
A
#
# COMPACT_ATOMS: atom_id res chain seq x y z
N MET A 1 -11.65 -1.75 -4.94
CA MET A 1 -11.55 -1.28 -3.55
C MET A 1 -12.37 -0.03 -3.33
N LYS A 2 -13.28 -0.07 -2.35
CA LYS A 2 -13.92 1.13 -1.82
C LYS A 2 -13.35 1.42 -0.44
N VAL A 3 -12.77 2.60 -0.25
CA VAL A 3 -12.22 3.06 1.04
C VAL A 3 -13.18 4.08 1.64
N LYS A 4 -13.55 3.86 2.89
CA LYS A 4 -14.39 4.77 3.68
C LYS A 4 -13.56 5.34 4.82
N ILE A 5 -13.44 6.66 4.86
CA ILE A 5 -12.81 7.33 5.99
C ILE A 5 -13.89 7.79 6.94
N LYS A 6 -13.84 7.27 8.17
CA LYS A 6 -14.46 7.91 9.33
C LYS A 6 -13.53 9.03 9.79
N SER A 7 -14.11 10.15 10.19
CA SER A 7 -13.45 11.39 10.63
C SER A 7 -12.30 11.21 11.63
N LEU A 8 -12.30 10.14 12.43
CA LEU A 8 -11.30 9.87 13.47
C LEU A 8 -10.33 8.75 13.07
N GLY A 9 -9.30 9.12 12.31
CA GLY A 9 -8.12 8.27 12.16
C GLY A 9 -7.27 8.31 13.43
N TYR A 10 -7.05 7.17 14.07
CA TYR A 10 -6.06 7.08 15.16
C TYR A 10 -4.66 7.18 14.57
N LEU A 11 -3.94 8.26 14.88
CA LEU A 11 -2.52 8.40 14.53
C LEU A 11 -1.73 7.31 15.25
N LYS A 12 -1.08 6.45 14.47
CA LYS A 12 -0.31 5.33 14.98
C LYS A 12 1.18 5.66 15.10
N GLY A 13 1.67 6.58 14.29
CA GLY A 13 3.05 7.06 14.29
C GLY A 13 3.53 7.42 12.88
N ARG A 14 4.80 7.79 12.76
CA ARG A 14 5.46 8.03 11.47
C ARG A 14 6.23 6.77 11.07
N ASP A 15 6.00 6.29 9.85
CA ASP A 15 6.63 5.07 9.34
C ASP A 15 7.09 5.26 7.88
N SER A 16 7.96 4.38 7.41
CA SER A 16 8.45 4.37 6.03
C SER A 16 8.32 2.99 5.39
N LEU A 17 7.86 2.99 4.14
CA LEU A 17 7.58 1.76 3.40
C LEU A 17 7.76 1.93 1.90
N VAL A 18 8.09 0.83 1.24
CA VAL A 18 8.06 0.78 -0.23
C VAL A 18 6.64 0.52 -0.69
N VAL A 19 6.15 1.37 -1.58
CA VAL A 19 4.80 1.29 -2.14
C VAL A 19 4.86 0.99 -3.62
N ILE A 20 3.93 0.15 -4.06
CA ILE A 20 3.72 -0.23 -5.45
C ILE A 20 2.34 0.31 -5.84
N PRO A 21 2.25 1.38 -6.64
CA PRO A 21 0.97 2.01 -6.97
C PRO A 21 0.12 1.09 -7.87
N LEU A 22 -1.19 1.03 -7.58
CA LEU A 22 -2.14 0.13 -8.24
C LEU A 22 -3.31 0.86 -8.88
N ALA A 23 -3.90 1.82 -8.17
CA ALA A 23 -5.04 2.61 -8.61
C ALA A 23 -5.07 3.96 -7.88
N GLU A 24 -5.68 4.97 -8.51
CA GLU A 24 -5.76 6.33 -7.99
C GLU A 24 -7.22 6.81 -7.89
N SER A 25 -7.48 7.70 -6.95
CA SER A 25 -8.77 8.38 -6.75
C SER A 25 -8.53 9.76 -6.14
N GLY A 26 -8.55 10.80 -6.97
CA GLY A 26 -8.17 12.15 -6.55
C GLY A 26 -6.73 12.18 -6.05
N LYS A 27 -6.52 12.67 -4.82
CA LYS A 27 -5.20 12.71 -4.16
C LYS A 27 -4.81 11.40 -3.45
N TYR A 28 -5.61 10.34 -3.56
CA TYR A 28 -5.36 9.09 -2.86
C TYR A 28 -4.96 7.97 -3.81
N VAL A 29 -3.93 7.22 -3.45
CA VAL A 29 -3.38 6.13 -4.26
C VAL A 29 -3.45 4.83 -3.47
N LEU A 30 -4.13 3.83 -4.03
CA LEU A 30 -4.10 2.46 -3.55
C LEU A 30 -2.76 1.84 -3.94
N CYS A 31 -2.03 1.41 -2.93
CA CYS A 31 -0.72 0.80 -3.08
C CYS A 31 -0.69 -0.62 -2.50
N LEU A 32 0.19 -1.45 -3.06
CA LEU A 32 0.64 -2.68 -2.44
C LEU A 32 1.96 -2.43 -1.71
N ASN A 33 2.04 -2.95 -0.49
CA ASN A 33 3.28 -3.02 0.30
C ASN A 33 3.55 -4.47 0.70
N PHE A 34 4.82 -4.85 0.72
CA PHE A 34 5.28 -6.09 1.37
C PHE A 34 5.93 -5.74 2.70
N PHE A 35 5.35 -6.25 3.77
CA PHE A 35 5.78 -6.00 5.13
C PHE A 35 6.47 -7.23 5.71
N GLU A 36 7.60 -7.03 6.37
CA GLU A 36 8.31 -8.10 7.07
C GLU A 36 7.64 -8.38 8.42
N ASP A 37 6.57 -9.18 8.46
CA ASP A 37 5.80 -9.51 9.67
C ASP A 37 6.51 -10.51 10.61
N VAL A 38 7.44 -11.28 10.05
CA VAL A 38 8.43 -12.16 10.70
C VAL A 38 9.75 -12.01 9.94
N GLU A 39 10.87 -12.46 10.50
CA GLU A 39 12.17 -12.45 9.79
C GLU A 39 12.06 -13.08 8.39
N ASP A 40 12.64 -12.42 7.37
CA ASP A 40 12.51 -12.76 5.94
C ASP A 40 11.06 -12.77 5.39
N GLY A 41 10.13 -12.24 6.16
CA GLY A 41 8.72 -12.12 5.83
C GLY A 41 8.45 -11.15 4.69
N ARG A 42 7.32 -11.36 4.02
CA ARG A 42 6.85 -10.62 2.82
C ARG A 42 5.33 -10.61 2.77
N LEU A 43 4.71 -10.26 3.89
CA LEU A 43 3.26 -10.17 4.01
C LEU A 43 2.76 -9.05 3.08
N ALA A 44 2.00 -9.42 2.05
CA ALA A 44 1.33 -8.44 1.21
C ALA A 44 0.23 -7.73 1.98
N ARG A 45 0.19 -6.40 1.93
CA ARG A 45 -0.90 -5.59 2.48
C ARG A 45 -1.22 -4.44 1.55
N PHE A 46 -2.50 -4.07 1.50
CA PHE A 46 -2.89 -2.81 0.92
C PHE A 46 -2.56 -1.67 1.86
N VAL A 47 -2.15 -0.55 1.28
CA VAL A 47 -1.89 0.73 1.94
C VAL A 47 -2.43 1.82 1.04
N ILE A 48 -3.06 2.84 1.62
CA ILE A 48 -3.44 4.05 0.90
C ILE A 48 -2.40 5.13 1.19
N VAL A 49 -2.06 5.91 0.17
CA VAL A 49 -1.15 7.05 0.31
C VAL A 49 -1.82 8.31 -0.21
N GLU A 50 -1.76 9.40 0.55
CA GLU A 50 -2.15 10.74 0.09
C GLU A 50 -1.03 11.32 -0.78
N ASP A 51 -1.16 11.23 -2.10
CA ASP A 51 -0.23 11.79 -3.08
C ASP A 51 -0.81 13.10 -3.66
N LYS A 52 -0.38 14.24 -3.10
CA LYS A 52 -0.87 15.57 -3.51
C LYS A 52 -0.32 16.03 -4.86
N TYR A 53 0.80 15.46 -5.30
CA TYR A 53 1.57 15.97 -6.45
C TYR A 53 1.66 14.96 -7.60
N GLY A 54 1.12 13.75 -7.45
CA GLY A 54 1.11 12.72 -8.49
C GLY A 54 2.48 12.08 -8.70
N GLU A 55 3.27 11.95 -7.64
CA GLU A 55 4.64 11.42 -7.68
C GLU A 55 4.67 9.88 -7.73
N LEU A 56 3.61 9.19 -7.29
CA LEU A 56 3.53 7.74 -7.18
C LEU A 56 3.17 7.06 -8.52
N THR A 57 4.00 7.26 -9.53
CA THR A 57 3.83 6.67 -10.88
C THR A 57 4.54 5.32 -11.07
N ASP A 58 5.49 5.01 -10.19
CA ASP A 58 6.30 3.79 -10.13
C ASP A 58 6.53 3.33 -8.67
N VAL A 59 7.41 2.33 -8.46
CA VAL A 59 7.71 1.84 -7.11
C VAL A 59 8.58 2.86 -6.38
N LYS A 60 8.08 3.40 -5.27
CA LYS A 60 8.76 4.44 -4.48
C LYS A 60 8.86 4.07 -3.01
N LEU A 61 9.78 4.75 -2.32
CA LEU A 61 9.78 4.81 -0.87
C LEU A 61 8.90 5.99 -0.43
N VAL A 62 8.01 5.74 0.53
CA VAL A 62 7.17 6.76 1.15
C VAL A 62 7.45 6.79 2.64
N GLU A 63 7.54 7.99 3.20
CA GLU A 63 7.56 8.24 4.64
C GLU A 63 6.40 9.17 5.01
N GLY A 64 5.67 8.88 6.08
CA GLY A 64 4.55 9.73 6.48
C GLY A 64 3.85 9.26 7.74
N ASP A 65 2.78 9.96 8.09
CA ASP A 65 1.97 9.68 9.26
C ASP A 65 0.99 8.54 8.95
N GLU A 66 1.10 7.43 9.66
CA GLU A 66 0.21 6.26 9.53
C GLU A 66 -1.06 6.47 10.38
N VAL A 67 -2.21 6.43 9.71
CA VAL A 67 -3.53 6.31 10.33
C VAL A 67 -4.22 5.04 9.81
N MET A 68 -5.22 4.54 10.51
CA MET A 68 -5.98 3.34 10.08
C MET A 68 -7.36 3.74 9.56
N VAL A 69 -7.76 3.19 8.42
CA VAL A 69 -9.05 3.48 7.77
C VAL A 69 -9.80 2.20 7.40
N GLU A 70 -11.13 2.30 7.25
CA GLU A 70 -11.97 1.19 6.82
C GLU A 70 -11.98 1.07 5.28
N ALA A 71 -11.92 -0.16 4.79
CA ALA A 71 -11.95 -0.50 3.39
C ALA A 71 -12.80 -1.75 3.15
N GLU A 72 -13.53 -1.73 2.05
CA GLU A 72 -14.36 -2.81 1.55
C GLU A 72 -13.63 -3.52 0.39
N GLU A 73 -14.03 -4.76 0.10
CA GLU A 73 -13.50 -5.57 -1.01
C GLU A 73 -12.02 -5.98 -0.93
N VAL A 74 -11.32 -5.66 0.16
CA VAL A 74 -9.89 -5.99 0.40
C VAL A 74 -9.53 -7.43 0.02
N LYS A 75 -10.37 -8.40 0.42
CA LYS A 75 -10.15 -9.81 0.08
C LYS A 75 -10.22 -10.07 -1.42
N GLY A 76 -11.25 -9.56 -2.10
CA GLY A 76 -11.47 -9.78 -3.53
C GLY A 76 -10.37 -9.15 -4.39
N ASP A 77 -9.96 -7.93 -4.03
CA ASP A 77 -8.87 -7.24 -4.71
C ASP A 77 -7.52 -7.95 -4.50
N MET A 78 -7.26 -8.44 -3.30
CA MET A 78 -6.05 -9.20 -3.00
C MET A 78 -6.04 -10.55 -3.74
N ASP A 79 -7.19 -11.22 -3.83
CA ASP A 79 -7.33 -12.46 -4.59
C ASP A 79 -7.08 -12.21 -6.09
N THR A 80 -7.53 -11.08 -6.62
CA THR A 80 -7.24 -10.64 -7.99
C THR A 80 -5.74 -10.41 -8.20
N LEU A 81 -5.06 -9.70 -7.30
CA LEU A 81 -3.61 -9.49 -7.38
C LEU A 81 -2.82 -10.80 -7.29
N SER A 82 -3.25 -11.75 -6.46
CA SER A 82 -2.57 -13.03 -6.28
C SER A 82 -2.52 -13.90 -7.54
N LYS A 83 -3.41 -13.62 -8.51
CA LYS A 83 -3.42 -14.25 -9.84
C LYS A 83 -2.42 -13.60 -10.81
N LEU A 84 -1.99 -12.38 -10.55
CA LEU A 84 -1.13 -11.58 -11.43
C LEU A 84 0.34 -11.62 -10.99
N ILE A 85 0.57 -11.68 -9.68
CA ILE A 85 1.90 -11.72 -9.06
C ILE A 85 1.94 -12.79 -7.96
N ARG A 86 3.14 -13.26 -7.62
CA ARG A 86 3.30 -14.20 -6.50
C ARG A 86 2.97 -13.49 -5.20
N ILE A 87 2.06 -14.07 -4.41
CA ILE A 87 1.72 -13.61 -3.05
C ILE A 87 1.54 -14.86 -2.19
N GLU A 88 2.46 -15.10 -1.24
CA GLU A 88 2.35 -16.27 -0.35
C GLU A 88 1.41 -16.03 0.81
N ARG A 89 1.48 -14.83 1.39
CA ARG A 89 0.67 -14.41 2.53
C ARG A 89 0.19 -13.00 2.29
N ALA A 90 -1.08 -12.75 2.61
CA ALA A 90 -1.68 -11.45 2.47
C ALA A 90 -2.56 -11.09 3.67
N ARG A 91 -2.51 -9.82 4.07
CA ARG A 91 -3.45 -9.23 5.00
C ARG A 91 -4.72 -8.86 4.25
N LYS A 92 -5.85 -9.42 4.66
CA LYS A 92 -7.17 -9.24 4.04
C LYS A 92 -8.18 -8.59 4.99
N SER A 93 -7.70 -7.85 5.99
CA SER A 93 -8.54 -7.13 6.95
C SER A 93 -9.23 -5.93 6.30
N SER A 94 -10.45 -5.62 6.72
CA SER A 94 -11.18 -4.42 6.31
C SER A 94 -10.60 -3.12 6.88
N VAL A 95 -9.53 -3.19 7.66
CA VAL A 95 -8.80 -2.02 8.16
C VAL A 95 -7.44 -2.00 7.48
N VAL A 96 -7.14 -0.89 6.78
CA VAL A 96 -5.91 -0.69 6.02
C VAL A 96 -5.19 0.58 6.48
N PRO A 97 -3.85 0.63 6.40
CA PRO A 97 -3.11 1.85 6.69
C PRO A 97 -3.37 2.91 5.61
N LEU A 98 -3.51 4.16 6.03
CA LEU A 98 -3.45 5.35 5.20
C LEU A 98 -2.24 6.18 5.66
N PHE A 99 -1.43 6.61 4.71
CA PHE A 99 -0.31 7.53 4.94
C PHE A 99 -0.69 8.93 4.48
N ILE A 100 -0.60 9.89 5.40
CA ILE A 100 -0.81 11.32 5.14
C ILE A 100 0.48 12.11 5.42
N ASN A 101 0.52 13.37 4.97
CA ASN A 101 1.70 14.23 5.11
C ASN A 101 2.98 13.58 4.56
N VAL A 102 2.86 12.94 3.41
CA VAL A 102 3.90 12.05 2.91
C VAL A 102 5.05 12.78 2.24
N GLU A 103 6.23 12.22 2.40
CA GLU A 103 7.44 12.52 1.65
C GLU A 103 7.76 11.33 0.74
N VAL A 104 7.82 11.58 -0.56
CA VAL A 104 8.16 10.57 -1.58
C VAL A 104 9.66 10.64 -1.84
N LYS A 105 10.33 9.49 -1.82
CA LYS A 105 11.78 9.38 -2.04
C LYS A 105 12.05 8.50 -3.25
N ASP A 106 12.86 9.01 -4.17
CA ASP A 106 13.30 8.28 -5.37
C ASP A 106 14.25 7.13 -5.02
N GLU A 107 15.11 7.31 -4.02
CA GLU A 107 16.01 6.27 -3.55
C GLU A 107 15.31 5.37 -2.53
N ILE A 108 15.12 4.10 -2.88
CA ILE A 108 14.61 3.07 -1.96
C ILE A 108 15.76 2.61 -1.05
N ARG A 109 15.85 3.21 0.14
CA ARG A 109 16.81 2.85 1.19
C ARG A 109 16.13 2.80 2.56
N GLY A 110 16.80 2.17 3.51
CA GLY A 110 16.33 2.05 4.89
C GLY A 110 16.15 0.59 5.31
N ASP A 111 15.95 0.42 6.61
CA ASP A 111 15.85 -0.88 7.26
C ASP A 111 14.48 -1.10 7.90
N GLY A 112 13.51 -0.19 7.75
CA GLY A 112 12.16 -0.37 8.27
C GLY A 112 11.48 -1.63 7.72
N ARG A 113 10.53 -2.20 8.49
CA ARG A 113 9.85 -3.45 8.12
C ARG A 113 9.06 -3.36 6.80
N GLY A 114 8.55 -2.16 6.48
CA GLY A 114 7.89 -1.87 5.20
C GLY A 114 8.85 -1.77 4.01
N VAL A 115 10.15 -1.63 4.27
CA VAL A 115 11.23 -1.63 3.27
C VAL A 115 11.84 -3.03 3.14
N ARG A 116 12.19 -3.67 4.26
CA ARG A 116 12.74 -5.04 4.27
C ARG A 116 11.80 -6.05 3.65
N GLY A 117 10.49 -5.96 3.93
CA GLY A 117 9.52 -6.86 3.32
C GLY A 117 9.48 -6.79 1.79
N TYR A 118 9.70 -5.60 1.21
CA TYR A 118 9.85 -5.42 -0.22
C TYR A 118 11.15 -6.03 -0.76
N PHE A 119 12.28 -5.81 -0.09
CA PHE A 119 13.54 -6.44 -0.49
C PHE A 119 13.48 -7.97 -0.40
N ASN A 120 12.84 -8.51 0.64
CA ASN A 120 12.59 -9.95 0.80
C ASN A 120 11.75 -10.51 -0.35
N TYR A 121 10.77 -9.74 -0.82
CA TYR A 121 9.98 -10.10 -2.00
C TYR A 121 10.84 -10.14 -3.27
N VAL A 122 11.54 -9.03 -3.56
CA VAL A 122 12.33 -8.88 -4.79
C VAL A 122 13.45 -9.91 -4.85
N ARG A 123 14.12 -10.19 -3.73
CA ARG A 123 15.15 -11.22 -3.64
C ARG A 123 14.64 -12.60 -4.02
N LYS A 124 13.38 -12.92 -3.69
CA LYS A 124 12.80 -14.25 -3.93
C LYS A 124 12.14 -14.37 -5.32
N TYR A 125 11.47 -13.32 -5.79
CA TYR A 125 10.61 -13.40 -6.98
C TYR A 125 10.99 -12.44 -8.10
N GLY A 126 11.97 -11.57 -7.88
CA GLY A 126 12.32 -10.50 -8.80
C GLY A 126 11.39 -9.28 -8.68
N GLN A 127 11.64 -8.29 -9.54
CA GLN A 127 10.85 -7.06 -9.57
C GLN A 127 9.43 -7.30 -10.12
N ILE A 128 8.48 -6.54 -9.60
CA ILE A 128 7.09 -6.59 -10.06
C ILE A 128 6.95 -5.79 -11.36
N ASN A 129 6.37 -6.41 -12.37
CA ASN A 129 6.00 -5.72 -13.60
C ASN A 129 4.70 -4.92 -13.41
N LEU A 130 4.83 -3.61 -13.18
CA LEU A 130 3.71 -2.69 -12.97
C LEU A 130 2.69 -2.68 -14.12
N GLN A 131 3.12 -2.90 -15.37
CA GLN A 131 2.20 -2.90 -16.51
C GLN A 131 1.15 -4.01 -16.41
N LYS A 132 1.46 -5.12 -15.73
CA LYS A 132 0.50 -6.21 -15.50
C LYS A 132 -0.56 -5.85 -14.46
N LEU A 133 -0.30 -4.86 -13.61
CA LEU A 133 -1.16 -4.47 -12.50
C LEU A 133 -2.02 -3.24 -12.81
N ARG A 134 -1.56 -2.36 -13.70
CA ARG A 134 -2.30 -1.14 -14.09
C ARG A 134 -3.72 -1.47 -14.57
N GLY A 135 -4.69 -0.75 -14.01
CA GLY A 135 -6.10 -0.87 -14.36
C GLY A 135 -6.77 -2.19 -13.96
N LYS A 136 -6.11 -3.02 -13.14
CA LYS A 136 -6.69 -4.29 -12.65
C LYS A 136 -7.54 -4.12 -11.40
N LEU A 137 -7.28 -3.05 -10.65
CA LEU A 137 -8.07 -2.65 -9.50
C LEU A 137 -8.56 -1.22 -9.71
N THR A 138 -9.63 -0.89 -9.01
CA THR A 138 -10.16 0.47 -8.93
C THR A 138 -10.14 0.93 -7.48
N LEU A 139 -9.98 2.24 -7.29
CA LEU A 139 -10.11 2.89 -5.99
C LEU A 139 -11.27 3.88 -6.06
N SER A 140 -12.21 3.73 -5.14
CA SER A 140 -13.16 4.78 -4.79
C SER A 140 -12.89 5.21 -3.36
N PHE A 141 -12.85 6.53 -3.14
CA PHE A 141 -12.55 7.11 -1.85
C PHE A 141 -13.68 8.06 -1.45
N GLU A 142 -14.33 7.75 -0.33
CA GLU A 142 -15.45 8.53 0.21
C GLU A 142 -15.13 8.94 1.66
N GLU A 143 -15.18 10.25 1.93
CA GLU A 143 -15.18 10.78 3.30
C GLU A 143 -16.61 10.67 3.84
N VAL A 144 -16.78 9.96 4.95
CA VAL A 144 -18.10 9.75 5.56
C VAL A 144 -18.21 10.75 6.73
N PRO A 145 -19.10 11.76 6.65
CA PRO A 145 -19.42 12.59 7.81
C PRO A 145 -20.09 11.73 8.90
N GLU A 146 -19.87 12.09 10.16
CA GLU A 146 -20.36 11.36 11.36
C GLU A 146 -21.86 11.05 11.34
#